data_AF-A0A6B3LJ42-F1
#
_entry.id   AF-A0A6B3LJ42-F1
#
_cell.length_a   1.000
_cell.length_b   1.000
_cell.length_c   1.000
_cell.angle_alpha   90.00
_cell.angle_beta   90.00
_cell.angle_gamma   90.00
#
_symmetry.space_group_name_H-M   'P 1'
#
loop_
_entity.id
_entity.type
_entity.pdbx_description
1 polymer ?
#
loop_
_entity_poly.entity_id
_entity_poly.type
_entity_poly.pdbx_seq_one_letter_code
_entity_poly.pdbx_strand_id
1 'polypeptide(L)'
;MKTKLLTATVFALCSMFAFSSCDSEDDVDLVLTDGRLYFEAEMNGKMLLLPEGKDGYVSKAFVQTEATTAGCAEIQQVQLARNNEVRKSIQIAFIEQRTSCKTNCDKSKAMLHTGNYSFGRLKTYADVPMADGVVIRYTDIDGKVWSTDYGTADQNNSSFMVTDVNVNTADKKSLMLVTAEFNCTLYDEAGSQIQITNGKVVSRSIVCE
;
A
#
# COMPACT_ATOMS: atom_id res chain seq x y z
N MET A 1 -11.00 60.41 47.39
CA MET A 1 -10.28 59.13 47.50
C MET A 1 -9.10 59.14 46.54
N LYS A 2 -7.97 58.57 46.98
CA LYS A 2 -6.62 58.73 46.43
C LYS A 2 -6.42 58.06 45.06
N THR A 3 -5.58 58.71 44.27
CA THR A 3 -4.85 58.31 43.06
C THR A 3 -4.27 56.89 43.11
N LYS A 4 -4.16 56.20 41.95
CA LYS A 4 -2.90 55.58 41.49
C LYS A 4 -2.92 55.12 40.02
N LEU A 5 -1.90 55.62 39.33
CA LEU A 5 -1.30 55.23 38.06
C LEU A 5 -0.47 53.94 38.25
N LEU A 6 -0.24 53.15 37.19
CA LEU A 6 1.04 52.51 36.75
C LEU A 6 0.72 51.23 35.95
N THR A 7 1.07 51.11 34.66
CA THR A 7 2.39 50.90 33.99
C THR A 7 2.68 49.42 33.72
N ALA A 8 3.06 49.16 32.47
CA ALA A 8 3.29 47.91 31.78
C ALA A 8 4.46 47.05 32.30
N THR A 9 4.43 45.75 31.98
CA THR A 9 5.65 45.00 31.64
C THR A 9 5.36 43.93 30.58
N VAL A 10 5.90 44.15 29.38
CA VAL A 10 6.06 43.15 28.32
C VAL A 10 7.25 42.28 28.69
N PHE A 11 7.08 40.96 28.74
CA PHE A 11 8.19 40.00 28.81
C PHE A 11 8.30 39.30 27.46
N ALA A 12 9.27 39.75 26.66
CA ALA A 12 9.80 38.99 25.54
C ALA A 12 11.05 38.26 26.04
N LEU A 13 10.98 36.93 26.14
CA LEU A 13 12.17 36.09 26.33
C LEU A 13 12.56 35.52 24.96
N CYS A 14 13.57 36.14 24.34
CA CYS A 14 14.36 35.51 23.28
C CYS A 14 15.38 34.58 23.92
N SER A 15 15.10 33.29 23.92
CA SER A 15 16.09 32.26 24.26
C SER A 15 16.84 31.87 22.98
N MET A 16 17.99 32.51 22.75
CA MET A 16 18.98 32.01 21.82
C MET A 16 19.67 30.80 22.46
N PHE A 17 19.39 29.60 21.97
CA PHE A 17 20.24 28.43 22.18
C PHE A 17 20.99 28.16 20.88
N ALA A 18 22.23 28.66 20.84
CA ALA A 18 23.24 28.19 19.92
C ALA A 18 23.86 26.93 20.52
N PHE A 19 23.40 25.75 20.10
CA PHE A 19 24.14 24.50 20.30
C PHE A 19 24.98 24.23 19.05
N SER A 20 26.25 24.60 19.16
CA SER A 20 27.33 24.01 18.39
C SER A 20 27.58 22.61 18.95
N SER A 21 27.05 21.58 18.28
CA SER A 21 27.49 20.20 18.45
C SER A 21 27.87 19.67 17.08
N CYS A 22 29.17 19.68 16.80
CA CYS A 22 29.75 18.82 15.77
C CYS A 22 29.74 17.40 16.34
N ASP A 23 28.67 16.66 16.07
CA ASP A 23 28.76 15.20 16.03
C ASP A 23 29.05 14.86 14.57
N SER A 24 30.26 14.33 14.33
CA SER A 24 30.57 13.66 13.09
C SER A 24 29.67 12.43 13.02
N GLU A 25 28.59 12.53 12.24
CA GLU A 25 27.80 11.37 11.86
C GLU A 25 28.72 10.41 11.11
N ASP A 26 28.99 9.29 11.77
CA ASP A 26 29.59 8.10 11.18
C ASP A 26 28.97 7.85 9.80
N ASP A 27 29.84 7.64 8.80
CA ASP A 27 29.45 7.21 7.47
C ASP A 27 28.52 6.00 7.57
N VAL A 28 27.22 6.25 7.45
CA VAL A 28 26.21 5.22 7.31
C VAL A 28 26.48 4.56 5.98
N ASP A 29 26.96 3.32 6.07
CA ASP A 29 27.10 2.40 4.96
C ASP A 29 25.85 2.47 4.09
N LEU A 30 25.99 3.12 2.92
CA LEU A 30 24.94 3.30 1.94
C LEU A 30 24.60 1.92 1.36
N VAL A 31 23.76 1.17 2.07
CA VAL A 31 23.03 0.06 1.48
C VAL A 31 22.13 0.69 0.42
N LEU A 32 22.53 0.51 -0.84
CA LEU A 32 21.82 0.93 -2.04
C LEU A 32 20.36 0.42 -2.03
N THR A 33 19.46 1.13 -1.38
CA THR A 33 18.02 1.06 -1.60
C THR A 33 17.69 2.09 -2.68
N ASP A 34 18.10 1.75 -3.90
CA ASP A 34 17.78 2.49 -5.11
C ASP A 34 16.25 2.63 -5.20
N GLY A 35 15.70 3.83 -4.94
CA GLY A 35 14.27 4.16 -4.71
C GLY A 35 13.31 3.83 -5.85
N ARG A 36 13.37 2.59 -6.34
CA ARG A 36 12.66 2.02 -7.49
C ARG A 36 11.35 1.37 -7.08
N LEU A 37 11.23 0.88 -5.85
CA LEU A 37 10.00 0.29 -5.33
C LEU A 37 9.28 1.30 -4.45
N TYR A 38 8.03 1.59 -4.77
CA TYR A 38 7.25 2.60 -4.08
C TYR A 38 5.76 2.40 -4.33
N PHE A 39 4.97 3.07 -3.50
CA PHE A 39 3.60 3.43 -3.79
C PHE A 39 3.49 4.94 -3.70
N GLU A 40 2.84 5.54 -4.69
CA GLU A 40 2.44 6.95 -4.63
C GLU A 40 0.98 7.08 -5.07
N ALA A 41 0.25 7.98 -4.42
CA ALA A 41 -1.09 8.34 -4.87
C ALA A 41 -1.55 9.66 -4.26
N GLU A 42 -2.55 10.28 -4.87
CA GLU A 42 -3.31 11.36 -4.26
C GLU A 42 -4.56 10.79 -3.56
N MET A 43 -4.65 11.03 -2.25
CA MET A 43 -5.74 10.59 -1.39
C MET A 43 -6.41 11.81 -0.76
N ASN A 44 -7.66 12.08 -1.14
CA ASN A 44 -8.41 13.26 -0.67
C ASN A 44 -7.62 14.58 -0.81
N GLY A 45 -6.96 14.80 -1.95
CA GLY A 45 -6.17 16.02 -2.23
C GLY A 45 -4.78 16.05 -1.59
N LYS A 46 -4.35 14.98 -0.91
CA LYS A 46 -3.02 14.88 -0.29
C LYS A 46 -2.22 13.78 -0.95
N MET A 47 -0.97 14.08 -1.31
CA MET A 47 -0.06 13.08 -1.82
C MET A 47 0.43 12.18 -0.67
N LEU A 48 0.30 10.87 -0.88
CA LEU A 48 0.90 9.82 -0.06
C LEU A 48 2.01 9.17 -0.87
N LEU A 49 3.21 9.12 -0.31
CA LEU A 49 4.36 8.40 -0.86
C LEU A 49 4.91 7.43 0.18
N LEU A 50 5.00 6.16 -0.19
CA LEU A 50 5.58 5.08 0.60
C LEU A 50 6.76 4.48 -0.20
N PRO A 51 7.99 5.01 -0.05
CA PRO A 51 9.15 4.50 -0.75
C PRO A 51 9.82 3.38 0.05
N GLU A 52 10.22 2.29 -0.60
CA GLU A 52 11.06 1.28 0.03
C GLU A 52 12.40 1.87 0.50
N GLY A 53 12.89 1.37 1.66
CA GLY A 53 14.19 1.75 2.21
C GLY A 53 14.16 3.04 3.03
N LYS A 54 13.07 3.81 2.94
CA LYS A 54 12.84 5.01 3.74
C LYS A 54 11.81 4.77 4.83
N ASP A 55 12.01 5.35 6.00
CA ASP A 55 11.08 5.29 7.14
C ASP A 55 10.64 3.86 7.52
N GLY A 56 11.51 2.87 7.26
CA GLY A 56 11.28 1.45 7.56
C GLY A 56 10.35 0.72 6.60
N TYR A 57 9.92 1.32 5.49
CA TYR A 57 9.07 0.67 4.49
C TYR A 57 9.84 -0.37 3.68
N VAL A 58 9.17 -1.49 3.44
CA VAL A 58 9.67 -2.62 2.66
C VAL A 58 8.55 -3.13 1.76
N SER A 59 8.88 -3.39 0.51
CA SER A 59 8.05 -4.09 -0.46
C SER A 59 8.14 -5.61 -0.23
N LYS A 60 6.98 -6.24 -0.08
CA LYS A 60 6.81 -7.67 0.19
C LYS A 60 5.86 -8.28 -0.84
N ALA A 61 6.11 -9.54 -1.14
CA ALA A 61 5.23 -10.36 -1.95
C ALA A 61 4.73 -11.55 -1.10
N PHE A 62 3.49 -11.96 -1.31
CA PHE A 62 2.89 -13.12 -0.67
C PHE A 62 2.05 -13.90 -1.67
N VAL A 63 1.95 -15.20 -1.43
CA VAL A 63 0.98 -16.07 -2.09
C VAL A 63 0.10 -16.70 -1.02
N GLN A 64 -1.19 -16.75 -1.29
CA GLN A 64 -2.14 -17.51 -0.48
C GLN A 64 -3.03 -18.33 -1.41
N THR A 65 -3.43 -19.50 -0.96
CA THR A 65 -4.52 -20.25 -1.58
C THR A 65 -5.64 -20.42 -0.57
N GLU A 66 -6.86 -20.06 -0.97
CA GLU A 66 -8.05 -20.21 -0.15
C GLU A 66 -9.04 -21.16 -0.81
N ALA A 67 -9.72 -22.00 -0.02
CA ALA A 67 -10.80 -22.82 -0.54
C ALA A 67 -12.05 -21.95 -0.77
N THR A 68 -12.74 -22.16 -1.89
CA THR A 68 -13.99 -21.49 -2.23
C THR A 68 -15.10 -22.52 -2.47
N THR A 69 -16.35 -22.07 -2.63
CA THR A 69 -17.47 -22.97 -2.94
C THR A 69 -17.34 -23.64 -4.31
N ALA A 70 -16.59 -23.04 -5.24
CA ALA A 70 -16.39 -23.51 -6.62
C ALA A 70 -15.02 -24.19 -6.83
N GLY A 71 -14.18 -24.27 -5.80
CA GLY A 71 -12.82 -24.78 -5.89
C GLY A 71 -11.90 -24.06 -4.93
N CYS A 72 -10.95 -23.32 -5.47
CA CYS A 72 -9.95 -22.59 -4.70
C CYS A 72 -9.69 -21.23 -5.37
N ALA A 73 -9.12 -20.28 -4.65
CA ALA A 73 -8.60 -19.05 -5.22
C ALA A 73 -7.13 -18.94 -4.89
N GLU A 74 -6.32 -18.64 -5.91
CA GLU A 74 -4.97 -18.20 -5.69
C GLU A 74 -4.96 -16.67 -5.57
N ILE A 75 -4.26 -16.18 -4.55
CA ILE A 75 -4.17 -14.76 -4.23
C ILE A 75 -2.70 -14.39 -4.21
N GLN A 76 -2.26 -13.62 -5.19
CA GLN A 76 -0.93 -13.04 -5.26
C GLN A 76 -0.98 -11.62 -4.72
N GLN A 77 -0.22 -11.33 -3.67
CA GLN A 77 -0.27 -10.04 -2.99
C GLN A 77 1.06 -9.32 -3.13
N VAL A 78 0.96 -8.03 -3.45
CA VAL A 78 2.04 -7.07 -3.27
C VAL A 78 1.70 -6.18 -2.08
N GLN A 79 2.69 -5.84 -1.27
CA GLN A 79 2.50 -5.01 -0.09
C GLN A 79 3.68 -4.05 0.07
N LEU A 80 3.40 -2.78 0.36
CA LEU A 80 4.38 -1.88 0.96
C LEU A 80 3.92 -1.54 2.38
N ALA A 81 4.74 -1.93 3.34
CA ALA A 81 4.48 -1.76 4.76
C ALA A 81 5.78 -1.65 5.55
N ARG A 82 5.69 -1.17 6.78
CA ARG A 82 6.81 -1.24 7.72
C ARG A 82 6.97 -2.66 8.26
N ASN A 83 8.17 -2.98 8.73
CA ASN A 83 8.39 -4.27 9.39
C ASN A 83 7.60 -4.36 10.71
N ASN A 84 6.79 -5.42 10.84
CA ASN A 84 5.92 -5.68 11.98
C ASN A 84 4.86 -4.60 12.26
N GLU A 85 4.60 -3.70 11.30
CA GLU A 85 3.60 -2.64 11.43
C GLU A 85 2.78 -2.54 10.12
N VAL A 86 1.51 -2.93 10.21
CA VAL A 86 0.57 -2.86 9.07
C VAL A 86 -0.09 -1.50 8.95
N ARG A 87 0.08 -0.59 9.92
CA ARG A 87 -0.42 0.79 9.84
C ARG A 87 0.34 1.55 8.75
N LYS A 88 -0.35 2.48 8.09
CA LYS A 88 0.16 3.20 6.90
C LYS A 88 0.71 2.24 5.84
N SER A 89 -0.02 1.18 5.51
CA SER A 89 0.39 0.23 4.47
C SER A 89 -0.56 0.22 3.29
N ILE A 90 -0.04 -0.19 2.14
CA ILE A 90 -0.85 -0.56 0.98
C ILE A 90 -0.64 -2.04 0.67
N GLN A 91 -1.70 -2.71 0.28
CA GLN A 91 -1.68 -4.05 -0.27
C GLN A 91 -2.52 -4.07 -1.55
N ILE A 92 -2.03 -4.75 -2.57
CA ILE A 92 -2.78 -5.02 -3.79
C ILE A 92 -2.76 -6.54 -4.00
N ALA A 93 -3.94 -7.12 -4.12
CA ALA A 93 -4.14 -8.55 -4.30
C ALA A 93 -4.69 -8.83 -5.69
N PHE A 94 -4.05 -9.76 -6.39
CA PHE A 94 -4.52 -10.34 -7.65
C PHE A 94 -5.15 -11.70 -7.34
N ILE A 95 -6.39 -11.89 -7.75
CA ILE A 95 -7.23 -13.03 -7.39
C ILE A 95 -7.57 -13.79 -8.67
N GLU A 96 -7.32 -15.10 -8.66
CA GLU A 96 -7.76 -15.99 -9.72
C GLU A 96 -8.38 -17.25 -9.10
N GLN A 97 -9.65 -17.50 -9.40
CA GLN A 97 -10.31 -18.74 -9.03
C GLN A 97 -9.84 -19.90 -9.91
N ARG A 98 -9.66 -21.04 -9.26
CA ARG A 98 -9.13 -22.27 -9.85
C ARG A 98 -9.89 -23.47 -9.35
N THR A 99 -9.85 -24.53 -10.15
CA THR A 99 -10.43 -25.83 -9.78
C THR A 99 -9.51 -26.67 -8.87
N SER A 100 -8.26 -26.25 -8.68
CA SER A 100 -7.25 -26.96 -7.90
C SER A 100 -6.62 -26.03 -6.86
N CYS A 101 -6.51 -26.51 -5.62
CA CYS A 101 -5.84 -25.81 -4.51
C CYS A 101 -4.31 -25.97 -4.51
N LYS A 102 -3.76 -26.69 -5.50
CA LYS A 102 -2.31 -26.81 -5.64
C LYS A 102 -1.77 -25.59 -6.37
N THR A 103 -0.91 -24.82 -5.68
CA THR A 103 -0.11 -23.75 -6.28
C THR A 103 0.72 -24.30 -7.43
N ASN A 104 0.71 -23.57 -8.55
CA ASN A 104 1.53 -23.87 -9.72
C ASN A 104 2.19 -22.59 -10.17
N CYS A 105 3.52 -22.54 -10.08
CA CYS A 105 4.28 -21.31 -10.32
C CYS A 105 4.08 -20.73 -11.73
N ASP A 106 3.91 -21.56 -12.76
CA ASP A 106 3.67 -21.07 -14.12
C ASP A 106 2.30 -20.39 -14.23
N LYS A 107 1.29 -20.95 -13.54
CA LYS A 107 -0.02 -20.31 -13.42
C LYS A 107 0.02 -19.05 -12.57
N SER A 108 0.75 -19.08 -11.44
CA SER A 108 0.98 -17.90 -10.59
C SER A 108 1.59 -16.74 -11.39
N LYS A 109 2.59 -17.02 -12.22
CA LYS A 109 3.17 -16.02 -13.12
C LYS A 109 2.18 -15.50 -14.15
N ALA A 110 1.33 -16.37 -14.71
CA ALA A 110 0.33 -15.99 -15.69
C ALA A 110 -0.76 -15.05 -15.13
N MET A 111 -1.00 -15.06 -13.82
CA MET A 111 -1.92 -14.11 -13.15
C MET A 111 -1.47 -12.66 -13.34
N LEU A 112 -0.17 -12.41 -13.52
CA LEU A 112 0.40 -11.08 -13.74
C LEU A 112 0.84 -10.93 -15.19
N HIS A 113 0.12 -10.07 -15.89
CA HIS A 113 0.41 -9.65 -17.25
C HIS A 113 0.14 -8.16 -17.38
N THR A 114 0.70 -7.53 -18.40
CA THR A 114 0.39 -6.12 -18.68
C THR A 114 -1.03 -5.99 -19.22
N GLY A 115 -1.70 -4.90 -18.89
CA GLY A 115 -3.06 -4.61 -19.32
C GLY A 115 -4.00 -4.28 -18.18
N ASN A 116 -5.28 -4.20 -18.53
CA ASN A 116 -6.34 -3.81 -17.60
C ASN A 116 -6.80 -4.99 -16.75
N TYR A 117 -7.01 -4.73 -15.46
CA TYR A 117 -7.61 -5.67 -14.53
C TYR A 117 -8.95 -5.12 -14.04
N SER A 118 -9.96 -5.97 -14.02
CA SER A 118 -11.21 -5.68 -13.33
C SER A 118 -11.01 -5.71 -11.82
N PHE A 119 -11.74 -4.88 -11.08
CA PHE A 119 -11.78 -4.99 -9.62
C PHE A 119 -12.52 -6.26 -9.21
N GLY A 120 -11.85 -7.05 -8.37
CA GLY A 120 -12.36 -8.31 -7.84
C GLY A 120 -12.90 -8.14 -6.42
N ARG A 121 -13.00 -9.26 -5.71
CA ARG A 121 -13.47 -9.29 -4.32
C ARG A 121 -12.79 -10.41 -3.55
N LEU A 122 -12.11 -10.07 -2.46
CA LEU A 122 -11.57 -11.02 -1.48
C LEU A 122 -12.58 -11.30 -0.37
N LYS A 123 -13.31 -10.26 0.06
CA LYS A 123 -14.25 -10.38 1.17
C LYS A 123 -15.51 -11.11 0.75
N THR A 124 -15.74 -12.27 1.35
CA THR A 124 -16.93 -13.08 1.12
C THR A 124 -18.01 -12.78 2.16
N TYR A 125 -19.23 -12.49 1.69
CA TYR A 125 -20.44 -12.50 2.51
C TYR A 125 -21.35 -13.65 2.03
N ALA A 126 -22.39 -13.98 2.80
CA ALA A 126 -23.27 -15.11 2.48
C ALA A 126 -23.92 -15.02 1.08
N ASP A 127 -24.12 -13.81 0.60
CA ASP A 127 -24.76 -13.44 -0.68
C ASP A 127 -23.76 -12.92 -1.73
N VAL A 128 -22.49 -12.75 -1.35
CA VAL A 128 -21.48 -12.12 -2.20
C VAL A 128 -20.20 -12.94 -2.20
N PRO A 129 -19.99 -13.81 -3.21
CA PRO A 129 -18.82 -14.67 -3.27
C PRO A 129 -17.55 -13.90 -3.65
N MET A 130 -16.42 -14.55 -3.45
CA MET A 130 -15.12 -14.12 -3.97
C MET A 130 -15.18 -14.02 -5.50
N ALA A 131 -14.47 -13.05 -6.07
CA ALA A 131 -14.45 -12.82 -7.50
C ALA A 131 -13.03 -12.50 -7.98
N ASP A 132 -12.71 -12.97 -9.19
CA ASP A 132 -11.43 -12.74 -9.86
C ASP A 132 -11.21 -11.23 -10.07
N GLY A 133 -9.93 -10.85 -10.13
CA GLY A 133 -9.53 -9.47 -10.39
C GLY A 133 -8.59 -8.91 -9.33
N VAL A 134 -8.59 -7.59 -9.20
CA VAL A 134 -7.71 -6.86 -8.28
C VAL A 134 -8.46 -6.28 -7.09
N VAL A 135 -7.87 -6.36 -5.90
CA VAL A 135 -8.35 -5.69 -4.69
C VAL A 135 -7.22 -4.84 -4.12
N ILE A 136 -7.51 -3.56 -3.85
CA ILE A 136 -6.57 -2.63 -3.22
C ILE A 136 -7.03 -2.36 -1.80
N ARG A 137 -6.11 -2.52 -0.85
CA ARG A 137 -6.32 -2.25 0.58
C ARG A 137 -5.31 -1.24 1.09
N TYR A 138 -5.81 -0.24 1.78
CA TYR A 138 -5.02 0.74 2.52
C TYR A 138 -5.34 0.63 4.01
N THR A 139 -4.32 0.54 4.85
CA THR A 139 -4.49 0.65 6.30
C THR A 139 -3.92 1.98 6.74
N ASP A 140 -4.75 2.84 7.35
CA ASP A 140 -4.31 4.16 7.77
C ASP A 140 -3.46 4.14 9.06
N ILE A 141 -3.13 5.33 9.57
CA ILE A 141 -2.31 5.51 10.76
C ILE A 141 -2.99 5.03 12.04
N ASP A 142 -4.32 5.05 12.06
CA ASP A 142 -5.12 4.62 13.20
C ASP A 142 -5.40 3.10 13.13
N GLY A 143 -4.99 2.45 12.04
CA GLY A 143 -5.19 1.02 11.79
C GLY A 143 -6.54 0.70 11.14
N LYS A 144 -7.28 1.72 10.70
CA LYS A 144 -8.53 1.51 9.98
C LYS A 144 -8.23 1.10 8.55
N VAL A 145 -8.92 0.05 8.11
CA VAL A 145 -8.74 -0.57 6.79
C VAL A 145 -9.77 -0.02 5.82
N TRP A 146 -9.29 0.35 4.64
CA TRP A 146 -10.04 0.82 3.50
C TRP A 146 -9.77 -0.12 2.33
N SER A 147 -10.79 -0.53 1.59
CA SER A 147 -10.66 -1.52 0.53
C SER A 147 -11.59 -1.24 -0.65
N THR A 148 -11.19 -1.62 -1.86
CA THR A 148 -12.06 -1.56 -3.05
C THR A 148 -13.23 -2.54 -2.97
N ASP A 149 -13.14 -3.56 -2.10
CA ASP A 149 -14.14 -4.62 -1.94
C ASP A 149 -14.96 -4.53 -0.64
N TYR A 150 -14.85 -3.41 0.08
CA TYR A 150 -15.67 -3.11 1.27
C TYR A 150 -16.86 -2.21 0.92
N GLY A 151 -17.79 -2.03 1.87
CA GLY A 151 -18.93 -1.14 1.71
C GLY A 151 -19.78 -1.51 0.49
N THR A 152 -20.03 -0.54 -0.40
CA THR A 152 -20.75 -0.79 -1.66
C THR A 152 -19.91 -1.49 -2.72
N ALA A 153 -18.57 -1.45 -2.57
CA ALA A 153 -17.60 -1.92 -3.56
C ALA A 153 -17.88 -1.37 -4.99
N ASP A 154 -18.46 -0.17 -5.11
CA ASP A 154 -18.72 0.46 -6.40
C ASP A 154 -17.40 0.99 -6.99
N GLN A 155 -17.03 0.46 -8.16
CA GLN A 155 -15.81 0.81 -8.88
C GLN A 155 -16.09 1.29 -10.31
N ASN A 156 -17.32 1.79 -10.59
CA ASN A 156 -17.74 2.17 -11.95
C ASN A 156 -16.86 3.26 -12.60
N ASN A 157 -16.19 4.10 -11.80
CA ASN A 157 -15.28 5.15 -12.27
C ASN A 157 -13.81 4.87 -11.96
N SER A 158 -13.50 3.61 -11.65
CA SER A 158 -12.16 3.18 -11.26
C SER A 158 -11.47 2.47 -12.42
N SER A 159 -10.15 2.46 -12.41
CA SER A 159 -9.31 1.77 -13.39
C SER A 159 -8.09 1.18 -12.70
N PHE A 160 -7.68 -0.01 -13.11
CA PHE A 160 -6.40 -0.60 -12.71
C PHE A 160 -5.71 -1.18 -13.93
N MET A 161 -4.46 -0.77 -14.15
CA MET A 161 -3.65 -1.22 -15.28
C MET A 161 -2.27 -1.60 -14.81
N VAL A 162 -1.85 -2.83 -15.10
CA VAL A 162 -0.46 -3.23 -14.98
C VAL A 162 0.27 -2.74 -16.23
N THR A 163 1.25 -1.87 -16.05
CA THR A 163 2.01 -1.27 -17.15
C THR A 163 3.29 -2.03 -17.45
N ASP A 164 3.83 -2.75 -16.46
CA ASP A 164 5.05 -3.53 -16.64
C ASP A 164 5.11 -4.73 -15.68
N VAL A 165 5.74 -5.81 -16.14
CA VAL A 165 6.01 -7.02 -15.37
C VAL A 165 7.39 -7.55 -15.74
N ASN A 166 8.35 -7.44 -14.82
CA ASN A 166 9.74 -7.84 -15.06
C ASN A 166 10.18 -8.92 -14.10
N VAL A 167 11.19 -9.71 -14.50
CA VAL A 167 11.86 -10.64 -13.58
C VAL A 167 12.56 -9.84 -12.49
N ASN A 168 12.36 -10.22 -11.23
CA ASN A 168 13.15 -9.68 -10.14
C ASN A 168 14.48 -10.41 -10.04
N THR A 169 15.58 -9.67 -10.23
CA THR A 169 16.95 -10.19 -10.09
C THR A 169 17.61 -9.74 -8.79
N ALA A 170 16.94 -8.92 -7.97
CA ALA A 170 17.50 -8.34 -6.76
C ALA A 170 17.42 -9.27 -5.54
N ASP A 171 16.44 -10.19 -5.51
CA ASP A 171 16.32 -11.21 -4.46
C ASP A 171 15.83 -12.54 -5.02
N LYS A 172 15.95 -13.60 -4.21
CA LYS A 172 15.53 -14.97 -4.57
C LYS A 172 14.13 -15.32 -4.07
N LYS A 173 13.45 -14.40 -3.36
CA LYS A 173 12.18 -14.70 -2.68
C LYS A 173 10.99 -14.34 -3.56
N SER A 174 11.05 -13.17 -4.20
CA SER A 174 10.05 -12.73 -5.17
C SER A 174 10.59 -12.92 -6.58
N LEU A 175 9.76 -13.45 -7.46
CA LEU A 175 10.19 -13.78 -8.82
C LEU A 175 10.02 -12.61 -9.78
N MET A 176 9.07 -11.71 -9.50
CA MET A 176 8.70 -10.64 -10.42
C MET A 176 8.65 -9.29 -9.72
N LEU A 177 8.83 -8.22 -10.49
CA LEU A 177 8.44 -6.86 -10.15
C LEU A 177 7.22 -6.50 -11.00
N VAL A 178 6.25 -5.85 -10.38
CA VAL A 178 5.06 -5.34 -11.07
C VAL A 178 5.04 -3.82 -10.97
N THR A 179 4.72 -3.17 -12.08
CA THR A 179 4.38 -1.75 -12.14
C THR A 179 2.92 -1.61 -12.55
N ALA A 180 2.17 -0.82 -11.79
CA ALA A 180 0.76 -0.57 -12.10
C ALA A 180 0.37 0.87 -11.83
N GLU A 181 -0.64 1.33 -12.56
CA GLU A 181 -1.27 2.63 -12.43
C GLU A 181 -2.78 2.45 -12.20
N PHE A 182 -3.37 3.27 -11.33
CA PHE A 182 -4.77 3.14 -10.97
C PHE A 182 -5.42 4.41 -10.42
N ASN A 183 -6.74 4.45 -10.54
CA ASN A 183 -7.63 5.36 -9.85
C ASN A 183 -8.74 4.50 -9.26
N CYS A 184 -9.10 4.68 -8.00
CA CYS A 184 -10.15 3.88 -7.39
C CYS A 184 -10.80 4.57 -6.19
N THR A 185 -11.92 4.00 -5.75
CA THR A 185 -12.56 4.39 -4.50
C THR A 185 -12.31 3.29 -3.47
N LEU A 186 -11.72 3.64 -2.33
CA LEU A 186 -11.61 2.72 -1.20
C LEU A 186 -12.75 2.98 -0.21
N TYR A 187 -13.33 1.91 0.30
CA TYR A 187 -14.41 1.97 1.28
C TYR A 187 -13.96 1.39 2.62
N ASP A 188 -14.47 1.94 3.71
CA ASP A 188 -14.48 1.21 4.98
C ASP A 188 -15.71 0.29 5.07
N GLU A 189 -15.80 -0.49 6.16
CA GLU A 189 -16.94 -1.38 6.43
C GLU A 189 -18.27 -0.63 6.61
N ALA A 190 -18.22 0.65 7.00
CA ALA A 190 -19.39 1.49 7.20
C ALA A 190 -19.85 2.17 5.89
N GLY A 191 -19.10 2.02 4.79
CA GLY A 191 -19.37 2.64 3.49
C GLY A 191 -18.84 4.07 3.35
N SER A 192 -18.04 4.57 4.29
CA SER A 192 -17.28 5.81 4.09
C SER A 192 -16.24 5.59 3.00
N GLN A 193 -15.91 6.64 2.24
CA GLN A 193 -15.06 6.51 1.07
C GLN A 193 -13.81 7.41 1.10
N ILE A 194 -12.74 6.93 0.48
CA ILE A 194 -11.55 7.69 0.10
C ILE A 194 -11.38 7.55 -1.40
N GLN A 195 -11.23 8.68 -2.09
CA GLN A 195 -10.85 8.65 -3.50
C GLN A 195 -9.33 8.59 -3.62
N ILE A 196 -8.86 7.60 -4.40
CA ILE A 196 -7.49 7.51 -4.86
C ILE A 196 -7.43 7.94 -6.31
N THR A 197 -6.53 8.88 -6.59
CA THR A 197 -6.20 9.30 -7.96
C THR A 197 -4.69 9.31 -8.18
N ASN A 198 -4.27 9.21 -9.44
CA ASN A 198 -2.85 9.18 -9.82
C ASN A 198 -2.06 8.10 -9.08
N GLY A 199 -2.69 6.97 -8.76
CA GLY A 199 -2.07 5.88 -8.04
C GLY A 199 -1.03 5.20 -8.91
N LYS A 200 0.18 5.00 -8.38
CA LYS A 200 1.23 4.18 -8.98
C LYS A 200 1.88 3.29 -7.95
N VAL A 201 2.25 2.11 -8.38
CA VAL A 201 2.99 1.16 -7.56
C VAL A 201 4.09 0.52 -8.38
N VAL A 202 5.25 0.35 -7.77
CA VAL A 202 6.31 -0.55 -8.22
C VAL A 202 6.66 -1.43 -7.03
N SER A 203 6.44 -2.74 -7.13
CA SER A 203 6.60 -3.64 -6.00
C SER A 203 7.06 -5.04 -6.42
N ARG A 204 7.71 -5.73 -5.49
CA ARG A 204 7.91 -7.19 -5.56
C ARG A 204 6.56 -7.88 -5.66
N SER A 205 6.52 -8.92 -6.48
CA SER A 205 5.37 -9.78 -6.71
C SER A 205 5.78 -11.22 -7.01
N ILE A 206 4.79 -12.11 -6.99
CA ILE A 206 4.90 -13.56 -7.17
C ILE A 206 5.88 -14.20 -6.20
N VAL A 207 5.33 -14.95 -5.25
CA VAL A 207 6.08 -15.93 -4.49
C VAL A 207 5.62 -17.30 -4.97
N CYS A 208 6.59 -18.13 -5.34
CA CYS A 208 6.36 -19.55 -5.58
C CYS A 208 7.06 -20.31 -4.47
N GLU A 209 6.29 -20.94 -3.60
CA GLU A 209 6.78 -21.92 -2.61
C GLU A 209 6.50 -23.35 -3.11
#